data_AF-A8M002-F1
#
_entry.id   AF-A8M002-F1
#
_cell.length_a   1.000
_cell.length_b   1.000
_cell.length_c   1.000
_cell.angle_alpha   90.00
_cell.angle_beta   90.00
_cell.angle_gamma   90.00
#
_symmetry.space_group_name_H-M   'P 1'
#
loop_
_entity.id
_entity.type
_entity.pdbx_description
1 polymer ?
#
loop_
_entity_poly.entity_id
_entity_poly.type
_entity_poly.pdbx_seq_one_letter_code
_entity_poly.pdbx_strand_id
1 'polypeptide(L)'
;MTPHHLHATATAWSIHTAMQQLGALAAAEARQRGDTLTAAAPILRSPIHGTIHPIGGHADPVATLTADRPPPLVQTWAQRIRRLTGRLTWLADMYRLPAGPDPLERILTALPALTLPPRALGLLALHLSDEDELARGWLNQPPYRTRIPGDCPGCRRRSLEAATVGPAAARTVVCAADCRHTPGCRCPGGLEGVRHIWPRAGVLSVVRDAGYA
;
A
#
# COMPACT_ATOMS: atom_id res chain seq x y z
N MET A 1 -17.89 -7.08 13.78
CA MET A 1 -16.46 -7.13 13.38
C MET A 1 -15.58 -7.23 14.62
N THR A 2 -14.54 -8.06 14.58
CA THR A 2 -13.55 -8.16 15.67
C THR A 2 -12.42 -7.13 15.48
N PRO A 3 -11.59 -6.86 16.50
CA PRO A 3 -10.41 -5.99 16.36
C PRO A 3 -9.48 -6.40 15.21
N HIS A 4 -9.28 -7.69 14.98
CA HIS A 4 -8.46 -8.16 13.85
C HIS A 4 -9.08 -7.82 12.49
N HIS A 5 -10.42 -7.91 12.35
CA HIS A 5 -11.09 -7.45 11.13
C HIS A 5 -10.87 -5.96 10.90
N LEU A 6 -10.93 -5.15 11.96
CA LEU A 6 -10.74 -3.70 11.87
C LEU A 6 -9.31 -3.34 11.46
N HIS A 7 -8.30 -4.02 12.03
CA HIS A 7 -6.91 -3.82 11.64
C HIS A 7 -6.69 -4.22 10.18
N ALA A 8 -7.11 -5.43 9.80
CA ALA A 8 -6.99 -5.91 8.42
C ALA A 8 -7.68 -4.98 7.41
N THR A 9 -8.90 -4.52 7.72
CA THR A 9 -9.66 -3.59 6.88
C THR A 9 -8.96 -2.25 6.72
N ALA A 10 -8.53 -1.64 7.82
CA ALA A 10 -7.85 -0.35 7.80
C ALA A 10 -6.54 -0.43 6.99
N THR A 11 -5.79 -1.51 7.18
CA THR A 11 -4.54 -1.76 6.47
C THR A 11 -4.77 -2.03 4.99
N ALA A 12 -5.77 -2.83 4.61
CA ALA A 12 -6.08 -3.08 3.21
C ALA A 12 -6.45 -1.78 2.45
N TRP A 13 -7.20 -0.87 3.07
CA TRP A 13 -7.48 0.46 2.48
C TRP A 13 -6.24 1.37 2.40
N SER A 14 -5.31 1.22 3.34
CA SER A 14 -4.01 1.89 3.31
C SER A 14 -3.17 1.42 2.11
N ILE A 15 -3.07 0.10 1.92
CA ILE A 15 -2.41 -0.52 0.76
C ILE A 15 -3.08 -0.07 -0.54
N HIS A 16 -4.41 -0.04 -0.60
CA HIS A 16 -5.14 0.40 -1.78
C HIS A 16 -4.76 1.81 -2.20
N THR A 17 -4.69 2.73 -1.22
CA THR A 17 -4.27 4.11 -1.49
C THR A 17 -2.81 4.18 -1.92
N ALA A 18 -1.92 3.40 -1.30
CA ALA A 18 -0.52 3.31 -1.70
C ALA A 18 -0.36 2.76 -3.14
N MET A 19 -1.15 1.74 -3.51
CA MET A 19 -1.16 1.16 -4.86
C MET A 19 -1.58 2.17 -5.92
N GLN A 20 -2.58 3.02 -5.64
CA GLN A 20 -2.98 4.10 -6.56
C GLN A 20 -1.83 5.07 -6.83
N GLN A 21 -1.10 5.46 -5.78
CA GLN A 21 0.03 6.37 -5.91
C GLN A 21 1.24 5.74 -6.59
N LEU A 22 1.56 4.49 -6.25
CA LEU A 22 2.59 3.71 -6.95
C LEU A 22 2.25 3.61 -8.45
N GLY A 23 0.97 3.41 -8.79
CA GLY A 23 0.48 3.42 -10.17
C GLY A 23 0.72 4.75 -10.88
N ALA A 24 0.44 5.88 -10.22
CA ALA A 24 0.72 7.20 -10.77
C ALA A 24 2.23 7.43 -11.01
N LEU A 25 3.08 6.99 -10.08
CA LEU A 25 4.53 7.06 -10.21
C LEU A 25 5.05 6.17 -11.35
N ALA A 26 4.52 4.95 -11.49
CA ALA A 26 4.86 4.05 -12.58
C ALA A 26 4.47 4.63 -13.95
N ALA A 27 3.30 5.26 -14.04
CA ALA A 27 2.86 5.93 -15.26
C ALA A 27 3.76 7.13 -15.61
N ALA A 28 4.16 7.93 -14.62
CA ALA A 28 5.09 9.04 -14.82
C ALA A 28 6.47 8.55 -15.28
N GLU A 29 7.00 7.50 -14.65
CA GLU A 29 8.28 6.89 -15.03
C GLU A 29 8.24 6.33 -16.46
N ALA A 30 7.13 5.67 -16.85
CA ALA A 30 6.94 5.16 -18.21
C ALA A 30 6.89 6.28 -19.25
N ARG A 31 6.20 7.40 -18.97
CA ARG A 31 6.18 8.58 -19.85
C ARG A 31 7.58 9.15 -20.03
N GLN A 32 8.29 9.39 -18.93
CA GLN A 32 9.66 9.95 -18.97
C GLN A 32 10.61 9.06 -19.80
N ARG A 33 10.49 7.74 -19.70
CA ARG A 33 11.27 6.80 -20.53
C ARG A 33 10.89 6.89 -22.00
N GLY A 34 9.60 6.95 -22.32
CA GLY A 34 9.11 7.13 -23.68
C GLY A 34 9.60 8.44 -24.31
N ASP A 35 9.55 9.55 -23.55
CA ASP A 35 10.04 10.85 -23.97
C ASP A 35 11.56 10.81 -24.23
N THR A 36 12.32 10.14 -23.36
CA THR A 36 13.77 9.96 -23.53
C THR A 36 14.09 9.17 -24.81
N LEU A 37 13.37 8.06 -25.07
CA LEU A 37 13.55 7.28 -26.29
C LEU A 37 13.17 8.07 -27.54
N THR A 38 12.11 8.86 -27.48
CA THR A 38 11.67 9.74 -28.58
C THR A 38 12.70 10.84 -28.86
N ALA A 39 13.25 11.46 -27.81
CA ALA A 39 14.30 12.47 -27.93
C ALA A 39 15.64 11.90 -28.45
N ALA A 40 15.93 10.63 -28.15
CA ALA A 40 17.10 9.92 -28.69
C ALA A 40 16.91 9.48 -30.16
N ALA A 41 15.67 9.37 -30.65
CA ALA A 41 15.38 8.85 -31.99
C ALA A 41 16.12 9.57 -33.14
N PRO A 42 16.29 10.91 -33.15
CA PRO A 42 17.08 11.59 -34.17
C PRO A 42 18.59 11.26 -34.12
N ILE A 43 19.14 10.94 -32.95
CA ILE A 43 20.55 10.53 -32.77
C ILE A 43 20.74 9.07 -33.22
N LEU A 44 19.73 8.23 -33.00
CA LEU A 44 19.71 6.82 -33.44
C LEU A 44 19.43 6.69 -34.96
N ARG A 45 18.87 7.72 -35.59
CA ARG A 45 18.80 7.81 -37.06
C ARG A 45 20.17 8.23 -37.57
N SER A 46 20.99 7.26 -37.95
CA SER A 46 22.23 7.53 -38.70
C SER A 46 21.92 8.47 -39.89
N PRO A 47 22.62 9.62 -40.02
CA PRO A 47 22.49 10.50 -41.19
C PRO A 47 23.03 9.86 -42.47
N ILE A 48 23.69 8.71 -42.37
CA ILE A 48 24.34 8.03 -43.49
C ILE A 48 23.35 7.04 -44.11
N HIS A 49 22.30 7.57 -44.74
CA HIS A 49 21.66 6.87 -45.87
C HIS A 49 22.24 7.43 -47.18
N GLY A 50 23.57 7.38 -47.28
CA GLY A 50 24.26 7.45 -48.57
C GLY A 50 24.32 6.04 -49.14
N THR A 51 23.88 5.89 -50.38
CA THR A 51 23.98 4.70 -51.23
C THR A 51 25.15 3.78 -50.90
N ILE A 52 24.86 2.56 -50.43
CA ILE A 52 25.84 1.49 -50.25
C ILE A 52 26.23 1.00 -51.65
N HIS A 53 27.41 1.39 -52.13
CA HIS A 53 28.06 0.64 -53.21
C HIS A 53 28.83 -0.54 -52.60
N PRO A 54 28.75 -1.74 -53.21
CA PRO A 54 29.38 -2.93 -52.67
C PRO A 54 30.86 -2.91 -53.03
N ILE A 55 31.67 -2.18 -52.28
CA ILE A 55 33.13 -2.29 -52.39
C ILE A 55 33.69 -2.31 -50.97
N GLY A 56 34.46 -3.37 -50.70
CA GLY A 56 34.82 -3.83 -49.37
C GLY A 56 35.44 -2.77 -48.46
N GLY A 57 34.96 -2.76 -47.23
CA GLY A 57 35.54 -2.08 -46.10
C GLY A 57 34.74 -2.45 -44.87
N HIS A 58 35.36 -3.14 -43.91
CA HIS A 58 34.78 -3.48 -42.61
C HIS A 58 34.57 -2.22 -41.77
N ALA A 59 33.66 -1.35 -42.20
CA ALA A 59 33.11 -0.30 -41.36
C ALA A 59 31.88 -0.87 -40.68
N ASP A 60 32.10 -1.73 -39.67
CA ASP A 60 31.08 -1.97 -38.67
C ASP A 60 30.79 -0.62 -38.02
N PRO A 61 29.57 -0.06 -38.12
CA PRO A 61 29.22 1.09 -37.33
C PRO A 61 29.03 0.57 -35.92
N VAL A 62 30.13 0.43 -35.17
CA VAL A 62 30.05 0.43 -33.71
C VAL A 62 29.67 1.85 -33.33
N ALA A 63 28.39 2.14 -33.47
CA ALA A 63 27.77 3.23 -32.78
C ALA A 63 28.14 3.05 -31.31
N THR A 64 29.12 3.83 -30.86
CA THR A 64 29.37 4.12 -29.45
C THR A 64 28.21 4.98 -28.95
N LEU A 65 26.99 4.47 -29.10
CA LEU A 65 25.75 5.06 -28.65
C LEU A 65 25.33 4.30 -27.41
N THR A 66 25.54 5.00 -26.30
CA THR A 66 24.81 4.92 -25.04
C THR A 66 25.36 3.96 -23.97
N ALA A 67 26.21 4.55 -23.11
CA ALA A 67 26.35 4.26 -21.68
C ALA A 67 26.66 2.81 -21.28
N ASP A 68 27.95 2.48 -21.15
CA ASP A 68 28.48 1.34 -20.38
C ASP A 68 28.16 1.38 -18.88
N ARG A 69 27.21 2.21 -18.45
CA ARG A 69 26.69 2.15 -17.10
C ARG A 69 25.49 1.20 -17.14
N PRO A 70 25.58 -0.03 -16.58
CA PRO A 70 24.38 -0.81 -16.34
C PRO A 70 23.39 0.10 -15.61
N PRO A 71 22.11 0.15 -16.05
CA PRO A 71 21.13 0.98 -15.38
C PRO A 71 21.21 0.64 -13.89
N PRO A 72 21.29 1.64 -13.00
CA PRO A 72 21.40 1.36 -11.57
C PRO A 72 20.29 0.38 -11.20
N LEU A 73 20.61 -0.63 -10.38
CA LEU A 73 19.69 -1.68 -9.92
C LEU A 73 18.59 -1.14 -8.99
N VAL A 74 18.09 0.07 -9.26
CA VAL A 74 16.96 0.67 -8.59
C VAL A 74 15.72 0.03 -9.20
N GLN A 75 15.02 -0.78 -8.40
CA GLN A 75 13.75 -1.35 -8.82
C GLN A 75 12.79 -0.25 -9.28
N THR A 76 12.25 -0.42 -10.49
CA THR A 76 11.26 0.49 -11.06
C THR A 76 9.97 0.47 -10.26
N TRP A 77 9.17 1.53 -10.35
CA TRP A 77 7.85 1.53 -9.67
C TRP A 77 6.97 0.36 -10.15
N ALA A 78 7.02 0.01 -11.43
CA ALA A 78 6.30 -1.15 -11.97
C ALA A 78 6.79 -2.49 -11.39
N GLN A 79 8.09 -2.65 -11.12
CA GLN A 79 8.63 -3.84 -10.45
C GLN A 79 8.15 -3.92 -8.99
N ARG A 80 8.11 -2.78 -8.28
CA ARG A 80 7.59 -2.71 -6.90
C ARG A 80 6.11 -3.08 -6.84
N ILE A 81 5.30 -2.57 -7.76
CA ILE A 81 3.87 -2.93 -7.90
C ILE A 81 3.75 -4.44 -8.12
N ARG A 82 4.44 -5.02 -9.12
CA ARG A 82 4.36 -6.47 -9.37
C ARG A 82 4.73 -7.31 -8.16
N ARG A 83 5.76 -6.91 -7.42
CA ARG A 83 6.17 -7.59 -6.18
C ARG A 83 5.07 -7.54 -5.13
N LEU A 84 4.47 -6.37 -4.89
CA LEU A 84 3.38 -6.21 -3.93
C LEU A 84 2.14 -6.99 -4.36
N THR A 85 1.73 -6.89 -5.62
CA THR A 85 0.63 -7.68 -6.20
C THR A 85 0.87 -9.17 -6.00
N GLY A 86 2.07 -9.69 -6.29
CA GLY A 86 2.37 -11.13 -6.11
C GLY A 86 2.23 -11.59 -4.65
N ARG A 87 2.62 -10.74 -3.69
CA ARG A 87 2.45 -11.04 -2.26
C ARG A 87 1.00 -10.98 -1.82
N LEU A 88 0.23 -10.01 -2.31
CA LEU A 88 -1.21 -9.92 -2.06
C LEU A 88 -1.96 -11.10 -2.69
N THR A 89 -1.56 -11.56 -3.88
CA THR A 89 -2.09 -12.78 -4.50
C THR A 89 -1.83 -13.99 -3.61
N TRP A 90 -0.59 -14.16 -3.15
CA TRP A 90 -0.25 -15.24 -2.23
C TRP A 90 -1.08 -15.20 -0.94
N LEU A 91 -1.30 -14.02 -0.35
CA LEU A 91 -2.17 -13.86 0.81
C LEU A 91 -3.61 -14.25 0.48
N ALA A 92 -4.17 -13.73 -0.61
CA ALA A 92 -5.54 -14.04 -1.02
C ALA A 92 -5.74 -15.54 -1.26
N ASP A 93 -4.75 -16.21 -1.83
CA ASP A 93 -4.79 -17.65 -2.10
C ASP A 93 -4.60 -18.49 -0.84
N MET A 94 -3.67 -18.08 0.05
CA MET A 94 -3.46 -18.72 1.36
C MET A 94 -4.75 -18.78 2.18
N TYR A 95 -5.53 -17.68 2.19
CA TYR A 95 -6.80 -17.60 2.90
C TYR A 95 -8.00 -18.03 2.06
N ARG A 96 -7.77 -18.62 0.87
CA ARG A 96 -8.79 -19.15 -0.04
C ARG A 96 -9.90 -18.14 -0.36
N LEU A 97 -9.52 -16.87 -0.55
CA LEU A 97 -10.46 -15.82 -0.89
C LEU A 97 -11.02 -16.06 -2.32
N PRO A 98 -12.28 -15.67 -2.59
CA PRO A 98 -12.90 -15.83 -3.90
C PRO A 98 -12.00 -15.36 -5.03
N ALA A 99 -12.00 -16.08 -6.16
CA ALA A 99 -11.16 -15.77 -7.30
C ALA A 99 -11.52 -14.41 -7.92
N GLY A 100 -10.51 -13.74 -8.48
CA GLY A 100 -10.65 -12.42 -9.11
C GLY A 100 -9.29 -11.93 -9.62
N PRO A 101 -9.28 -10.98 -10.57
CA PRO A 101 -8.05 -10.50 -11.19
C PRO A 101 -7.21 -9.61 -10.26
N ASP A 102 -7.85 -8.81 -9.41
CA ASP A 102 -7.15 -7.94 -8.44
C ASP A 102 -7.13 -8.59 -7.05
N PRO A 103 -5.94 -8.98 -6.53
CA PRO A 103 -5.82 -9.59 -5.21
C PRO A 103 -6.25 -8.66 -4.06
N LEU A 104 -6.07 -7.35 -4.21
CA LEU A 104 -6.45 -6.40 -3.18
C LEU A 104 -7.97 -6.20 -3.12
N GLU A 105 -8.64 -6.14 -4.27
CA GLU A 105 -10.10 -6.12 -4.32
C GLU A 105 -10.71 -7.40 -3.74
N ARG A 106 -10.11 -8.57 -4.03
CA ARG A 106 -10.50 -9.85 -3.40
C ARG A 106 -10.45 -9.75 -1.88
N ILE A 107 -9.35 -9.22 -1.34
CA ILE A 107 -9.17 -9.02 0.11
C ILE A 107 -10.21 -8.04 0.65
N LEU A 108 -10.34 -6.85 0.07
CA LEU A 108 -11.27 -5.81 0.52
C LEU A 108 -12.72 -6.28 0.51
N THR A 109 -13.11 -7.04 -0.51
CA THR A 109 -14.48 -7.56 -0.68
C THR A 109 -14.77 -8.69 0.31
N ALA A 110 -13.82 -9.58 0.54
CA ALA A 110 -14.02 -10.75 1.40
C ALA A 110 -13.92 -10.41 2.90
N LEU A 111 -13.05 -9.46 3.27
CA LEU A 111 -12.72 -9.14 4.67
C LEU A 111 -13.95 -8.96 5.59
N PRO A 112 -15.02 -8.23 5.22
CA PRO A 112 -16.16 -8.03 6.11
C PRO A 112 -16.91 -9.32 6.48
N ALA A 113 -16.91 -10.32 5.60
CA ALA A 113 -17.60 -11.59 5.77
C ALA A 113 -16.66 -12.76 6.11
N LEU A 114 -15.36 -12.48 6.28
CA LEU A 114 -14.34 -13.51 6.39
C LEU A 114 -14.39 -14.22 7.75
N THR A 115 -14.93 -15.43 7.77
CA THR A 115 -15.01 -16.26 8.98
C THR A 115 -13.75 -17.11 9.15
N LEU A 116 -12.74 -16.54 9.83
CA LEU A 116 -11.51 -17.23 10.21
C LEU A 116 -11.39 -17.36 11.73
N PRO A 117 -10.66 -18.36 12.25
CA PRO A 117 -10.26 -18.40 13.65
C PRO A 117 -9.50 -17.11 14.04
N PRO A 118 -9.66 -16.59 15.28
CA PRO A 118 -9.04 -15.33 15.70
C PRO A 118 -7.54 -15.26 15.44
N ARG A 119 -6.80 -16.36 15.67
CA ARG A 119 -5.36 -16.45 15.39
C ARG A 119 -5.05 -16.27 13.90
N ALA A 120 -5.79 -16.93 13.03
CA ALA A 120 -5.59 -16.84 11.58
C ALA A 120 -5.89 -15.44 11.04
N LEU A 121 -6.95 -14.80 11.56
CA LEU A 121 -7.29 -13.43 11.22
C LEU A 121 -6.28 -12.42 11.78
N GLY A 122 -5.72 -12.69 12.96
CA GLY A 122 -4.61 -11.91 13.52
C GLY A 122 -3.36 -11.98 12.65
N LEU A 123 -3.01 -13.16 12.13
CA LEU A 123 -1.92 -13.33 11.17
C LEU A 123 -2.19 -12.62 9.84
N LEU A 124 -3.42 -12.67 9.33
CA LEU A 124 -3.79 -11.91 8.12
C LEU A 124 -3.60 -10.41 8.33
N ALA A 125 -4.08 -9.88 9.46
CA ALA A 125 -3.92 -8.47 9.81
C ALA A 125 -2.44 -8.07 9.94
N LEU A 126 -1.60 -8.96 10.49
CA LEU A 126 -0.15 -8.76 10.60
C LEU A 126 0.51 -8.74 9.22
N HIS A 127 0.27 -9.75 8.38
CA HIS A 127 0.86 -9.81 7.04
C HIS A 127 0.45 -8.61 6.18
N LEU A 128 -0.82 -8.20 6.24
CA LEU A 128 -1.24 -6.97 5.57
C LEU A 128 -0.48 -5.75 6.13
N SER A 129 -0.23 -5.69 7.44
CA SER A 129 0.50 -4.58 8.05
C SER A 129 1.94 -4.51 7.55
N ASP A 130 2.59 -5.66 7.38
CA ASP A 130 3.95 -5.74 6.84
C ASP A 130 3.99 -5.24 5.38
N GLU A 131 3.01 -5.62 4.57
CA GLU A 131 2.92 -5.16 3.18
C GLU A 131 2.57 -3.66 3.07
N ASP A 132 1.72 -3.14 3.96
CA ASP A 132 1.45 -1.70 4.07
C ASP A 132 2.70 -0.90 4.45
N GLU A 133 3.45 -1.37 5.45
CA GLU A 133 4.69 -0.72 5.87
C GLU A 133 5.71 -0.70 4.74
N LEU A 134 5.85 -1.81 4.01
CA LEU A 134 6.71 -1.87 2.84
C LEU A 134 6.29 -0.89 1.74
N ALA A 135 4.99 -0.86 1.40
CA ALA A 135 4.46 0.02 0.36
C ALA A 135 4.65 1.49 0.71
N ARG A 136 4.36 1.87 1.96
CA ARG A 136 4.58 3.23 2.47
C ARG A 136 6.06 3.57 2.59
N GLY A 137 6.91 2.61 2.92
CA GLY A 137 8.37 2.78 2.92
C GLY A 137 8.90 3.13 1.54
N TRP A 138 8.38 2.50 0.47
CA TRP A 138 8.73 2.87 -0.90
C TRP A 138 8.29 4.28 -1.30
N LEU A 139 7.16 4.75 -0.76
CA LEU A 139 6.60 6.08 -1.00
C LEU A 139 7.17 7.16 -0.07
N ASN A 140 7.97 6.77 0.93
CA ASN A 140 8.40 7.62 2.04
C ASN A 140 7.21 8.34 2.72
N GLN A 141 6.15 7.58 3.02
CA GLN A 141 4.91 8.13 3.56
C GLN A 141 4.61 7.65 4.99
N PRO A 142 4.12 8.57 5.86
CA PRO A 142 3.57 8.16 7.14
C PRO A 142 2.27 7.38 6.93
N PRO A 143 1.79 6.66 7.96
CA PRO A 143 0.46 6.05 7.93
C PRO A 143 -0.63 7.07 7.57
N TYR A 144 -1.63 6.67 6.79
CA TYR A 144 -2.78 7.51 6.41
C TYR A 144 -3.74 7.74 7.58
N ARG A 145 -3.29 8.53 8.56
CA ARG A 145 -3.98 8.80 9.80
C ARG A 145 -3.86 10.26 10.17
N THR A 146 -4.86 10.76 10.87
CA THR A 146 -4.83 12.11 11.45
C THR A 146 -5.25 12.07 12.91
N ARG A 147 -4.63 12.91 13.74
CA ARG A 147 -4.99 13.01 15.15
C ARG A 147 -6.40 13.59 15.28
N ILE A 148 -7.18 13.00 16.17
CA ILE A 148 -8.53 13.49 16.50
C ILE A 148 -8.60 13.87 17.98
N PRO A 149 -9.51 14.78 18.36
CA PRO A 149 -9.83 15.03 19.76
C PRO A 149 -10.33 13.76 20.46
N GLY A 150 -10.07 13.67 21.76
CA GLY A 150 -10.53 12.59 22.63
C GLY A 150 -9.38 11.79 23.25
N ASP A 151 -9.73 11.07 24.32
CA ASP A 151 -8.81 10.22 25.06
C ASP A 151 -9.09 8.75 24.79
N CYS A 152 -8.03 7.95 24.73
CA CYS A 152 -8.16 6.51 24.78
C CYS A 152 -8.74 6.08 26.14
N PRO A 153 -9.88 5.35 26.21
CA PRO A 153 -10.49 4.97 27.50
C PRO A 153 -9.58 4.10 28.40
N GLY A 154 -8.64 3.38 27.80
CA GLY A 154 -7.68 2.52 28.51
C GLY A 154 -6.52 3.30 29.11
N CYS A 155 -5.76 4.03 28.28
CA CYS A 155 -4.55 4.73 28.75
C CYS A 155 -4.77 6.19 29.14
N ARG A 156 -5.96 6.76 28.86
CA ARG A 156 -6.36 8.14 29.13
C ARG A 156 -5.46 9.21 28.50
N ARG A 157 -4.73 8.86 27.44
CA ARG A 157 -3.90 9.81 26.68
C ARG A 157 -4.68 10.36 25.49
N ARG A 158 -4.45 11.65 25.17
CA ARG A 158 -4.93 12.36 23.97
C ARG A 158 -4.18 11.91 22.70
N SER A 159 -4.27 10.62 22.42
CA SER A 159 -3.47 9.95 21.39
C SER A 159 -4.36 9.18 20.41
N LEU A 160 -5.55 9.68 20.13
CA LEU A 160 -6.45 9.04 19.17
C LEU A 160 -6.12 9.50 17.75
N GLU A 161 -6.00 8.53 16.85
CA GLU A 161 -5.76 8.77 15.43
C GLU A 161 -6.79 8.04 14.60
N ALA A 162 -7.35 8.72 13.61
CA ALA A 162 -8.32 8.14 12.71
C ALA A 162 -7.74 7.92 11.32
N ALA A 163 -8.08 6.77 10.72
CA ALA A 163 -7.79 6.50 9.32
C ALA A 163 -8.43 7.56 8.43
N THR A 164 -7.65 8.11 7.49
CA THR A 164 -8.09 9.14 6.54
C THR A 164 -8.48 8.57 5.19
N VAL A 165 -8.10 7.33 4.91
CA VAL A 165 -8.33 6.63 3.65
C VAL A 165 -9.41 5.56 3.78
N GLY A 166 -9.95 5.16 2.64
CA GLY A 166 -11.08 4.23 2.54
C GLY A 166 -12.45 4.90 2.74
N PRO A 167 -13.53 4.16 2.43
CA PRO A 167 -14.89 4.62 2.56
C PRO A 167 -15.23 4.88 4.03
N ALA A 168 -16.13 5.84 4.27
CA ALA A 168 -16.46 6.29 5.64
C ALA A 168 -16.84 5.14 6.59
N ALA A 169 -17.57 4.13 6.09
CA ALA A 169 -17.98 2.95 6.86
C ALA A 169 -16.81 2.04 7.28
N ALA A 170 -15.69 2.06 6.54
CA ALA A 170 -14.51 1.24 6.83
C ALA A 170 -13.44 1.99 7.64
N ARG A 171 -13.60 3.30 7.86
CA ARG A 171 -12.63 4.10 8.61
C ARG A 171 -12.62 3.68 10.08
N THR A 172 -11.42 3.57 10.63
CA THR A 172 -11.20 3.18 12.02
C THR A 172 -10.52 4.29 12.80
N VAL A 173 -10.54 4.15 14.12
CA VAL A 173 -9.78 4.97 15.08
C VAL A 173 -8.89 4.02 15.88
N VAL A 174 -7.67 4.42 16.13
CA VAL A 174 -6.69 3.68 16.94
C VAL A 174 -6.12 4.55 18.05
N CYS A 175 -5.50 3.91 19.04
CA CYS A 175 -4.64 4.59 20.00
C CYS A 175 -3.19 4.63 19.49
N ALA A 176 -2.65 5.82 19.23
CA ALA A 176 -1.28 6.04 18.77
C ALA A 176 -0.21 5.71 19.83
N ALA A 177 -0.57 5.69 21.12
CA ALA A 177 0.31 5.25 22.20
C ALA A 177 0.52 3.71 22.25
N ASP A 178 0.15 3.00 21.18
CA ASP A 178 0.33 1.57 21.00
C ASP A 178 -0.28 0.67 22.10
N CYS A 179 -1.34 1.16 22.75
CA CYS A 179 -1.96 0.43 23.85
C CYS A 179 -2.68 -0.83 23.36
N ARG A 180 -2.55 -1.90 24.14
CA ARG A 180 -3.18 -3.20 23.91
C ARG A 180 -4.22 -3.49 25.00
N HIS A 181 -5.24 -4.26 24.67
CA HIS A 181 -6.18 -4.74 25.67
C HIS A 181 -5.49 -5.70 26.62
N THR A 182 -5.54 -5.38 27.90
CA THR A 182 -5.18 -6.26 29.02
C THR A 182 -6.44 -6.65 29.78
N PRO A 183 -6.40 -7.66 30.66
CA PRO A 183 -7.44 -7.86 31.65
C PRO A 183 -7.73 -6.54 32.39
N GLY A 184 -9.01 -6.15 32.48
CA GLY A 184 -9.44 -4.90 33.11
C GLY A 184 -9.34 -3.63 32.24
N CYS A 185 -8.93 -3.73 30.96
CA CYS A 185 -8.94 -2.59 30.05
C CYS A 185 -10.38 -2.08 29.81
N ARG A 186 -10.59 -0.77 29.99
CA ARG A 186 -11.91 -0.12 29.83
C ARG A 186 -12.29 0.20 28.38
N CYS A 187 -11.41 -0.08 27.43
CA CYS A 187 -11.65 0.15 26.01
C CYS A 187 -12.75 -0.80 25.48
N PRO A 188 -13.76 -0.29 24.76
CA PRO A 188 -14.85 -1.12 24.26
C PRO A 188 -14.40 -2.04 23.11
N GLY A 189 -15.09 -3.17 22.95
CA GLY A 189 -14.96 -4.05 21.78
C GLY A 189 -13.60 -4.73 21.62
N GLY A 190 -12.85 -4.85 22.70
CA GLY A 190 -11.48 -5.34 22.70
C GLY A 190 -11.29 -6.85 22.63
N LEU A 191 -10.07 -7.24 22.27
CA LEU A 191 -9.58 -8.61 22.39
C LEU A 191 -8.20 -8.56 23.07
N GLU A 192 -7.99 -9.39 24.09
CA GLU A 192 -6.75 -9.41 24.88
C GLU A 192 -5.50 -9.53 24.00
N GLY A 193 -4.47 -8.73 24.32
CA GLY A 193 -3.22 -8.64 23.57
C GLY A 193 -3.30 -7.85 22.25
N VAL A 194 -4.50 -7.50 21.78
CA VAL A 194 -4.70 -6.77 20.52
C VAL A 194 -4.68 -5.26 20.78
N ARG A 195 -4.06 -4.52 19.85
CA ARG A 195 -4.02 -3.06 19.87
C ARG A 195 -5.43 -2.47 19.80
N HIS A 196 -5.64 -1.39 20.54
CA HIS A 196 -6.89 -0.66 20.54
C HIS A 196 -7.26 -0.14 19.15
N ILE A 197 -8.44 -0.55 18.67
CA ILE A 197 -9.02 -0.12 17.41
C ILE A 197 -10.53 -0.15 17.47
N TRP A 198 -11.18 0.81 16.84
CA TRP A 198 -12.63 0.94 16.80
C TRP A 198 -13.11 1.40 15.42
N PRO A 199 -14.35 1.08 15.02
CA PRO A 199 -15.01 1.77 13.91
C PRO A 199 -15.11 3.26 14.23
N ARG A 200 -14.79 4.13 13.27
CA ARG A 200 -14.85 5.59 13.47
C ARG A 200 -16.23 6.08 13.89
N ALA A 201 -17.28 5.50 13.30
CA ALA A 201 -18.67 5.83 13.64
C ALA A 201 -18.99 5.59 15.13
N GLY A 202 -18.48 4.50 15.72
CA GLY A 202 -18.70 4.17 17.13
C GLY A 202 -17.91 5.03 18.12
N VAL A 203 -16.83 5.69 17.67
CA VAL A 203 -16.07 6.63 18.52
C VAL A 203 -16.70 8.02 18.49
N LEU A 204 -17.18 8.46 17.34
CA LEU A 204 -17.82 9.79 17.21
C LEU A 204 -19.13 9.89 17.98
N SER A 205 -19.89 8.80 18.13
CA SER A 205 -21.07 8.78 19.01
C SER A 205 -20.69 8.97 20.48
N VAL A 206 -19.66 8.27 20.95
CA VAL A 206 -19.17 8.39 22.34
C VAL A 206 -18.61 9.78 22.64
N VAL A 207 -17.95 10.43 21.67
CA VAL A 207 -17.45 11.81 21.83
C VAL A 207 -18.58 12.85 21.81
N ARG A 208 -19.64 12.64 21.00
CA ARG A 208 -20.83 13.51 21.03
C ARG A 208 -21.60 13.38 22.34
N ASP A 209 -21.73 12.17 22.88
CA ASP A 209 -22.42 11.93 24.15
C ASP A 209 -21.61 12.44 25.37
N ALA A 210 -20.28 12.57 25.23
CA ALA A 210 -19.39 13.12 26.26
C ALA A 210 -19.33 14.66 26.31
N GLY A 211 -20.20 15.37 25.57
CA GLY A 211 -20.46 16.81 25.80
C GLY A 211 -19.39 17.78 25.30
N TYR A 212 -18.61 17.43 24.29
CA TYR A 212 -17.79 18.43 23.58
C TYR A 212 -18.57 18.96 22.36
N ALA A 213 -19.34 20.03 22.60
CA ALA A 213 -19.82 20.97 21.57
C ALA A 213 -18.78 22.08 21.35
#